data_AF-A0A497FRE5-F1
#
_entry.id   AF-A0A497FRE5-F1
#
_cell.length_a   1.000
_cell.length_b   1.000
_cell.length_c   1.000
_cell.angle_alpha   90.00
_cell.angle_beta   90.00
_cell.angle_gamma   90.00
#
_symmetry.space_group_name_H-M   'P 1'
#
loop_
_entity.id
_entity.type
_entity.pdbx_description
1 polymer ?
#
loop_
_entity_poly.entity_id
_entity_poly.type
_entity_poly.pdbx_seq_one_letter_code
_entity_poly.pdbx_strand_id
1 'polypeptide(L)'
;MLTFTDFLLAFVEFMPLFVILDLIPTLVASIVDDYVVRKCLLKQTGKAPKHQTILSYSPLIPKSIYLGQLTHLYATGIFVILIAPFVEEIVFRGVPLMIHPLLAWVGTIGWALSHPIRAVATLEVCPHEQKLAIINMITLAGSFLASGVFYMLVWLRGFEYGAVAISYHMFHNASVFFGNLIQEKLAHRKKKQYIKRRITQPITPPAEPSEKAPVARRVLRYVGLENSISPATGEREETQKMAHAIEFIKERRRRALRRV
;
A
#
# COMPACT_ATOMS: atom_id res chain seq x y z
N MET A 1 -12.25 39.54 12.27
CA MET A 1 -12.76 38.16 12.19
C MET A 1 -13.22 37.92 10.77
N LEU A 2 -12.86 36.79 10.19
CA LEU A 2 -13.26 36.41 8.83
C LEU A 2 -14.77 36.08 8.85
N THR A 3 -15.56 36.69 7.97
CA THR A 3 -16.98 36.31 7.84
C THR A 3 -17.08 34.95 7.12
N PHE A 4 -18.25 34.31 7.19
CA PHE A 4 -18.47 33.08 6.44
C PHE A 4 -18.31 33.28 4.92
N THR A 5 -18.73 34.44 4.40
CA THR A 5 -18.56 34.79 2.98
C THR A 5 -17.08 34.94 2.62
N ASP A 6 -16.30 35.62 3.45
CA ASP A 6 -14.85 35.76 3.24
C ASP A 6 -14.16 34.39 3.26
N PHE A 7 -14.63 33.47 4.10
CA PHE A 7 -14.08 32.12 4.20
C PHE A 7 -14.33 31.34 2.91
N LEU A 8 -15.56 31.40 2.39
CA LEU A 8 -15.90 30.73 1.13
C LEU A 8 -15.14 31.32 -0.05
N LEU A 9 -14.99 32.64 -0.11
CA LEU A 9 -14.22 33.30 -1.16
C LEU A 9 -12.75 32.89 -1.12
N ALA A 10 -12.13 32.96 0.07
CA ALA A 10 -10.75 32.52 0.26
C ALA A 10 -10.58 31.05 -0.08
N PHE A 11 -11.53 30.19 0.34
CA PHE A 11 -11.51 28.78 -0.03
C PHE A 11 -11.50 28.63 -1.56
N VAL A 12 -12.44 29.22 -2.29
CA VAL A 12 -12.48 29.12 -3.76
C VAL A 12 -11.22 29.71 -4.42
N GLU A 13 -10.72 30.84 -3.92
CA GLU A 13 -9.52 31.52 -4.42
C GLU A 13 -8.27 30.64 -4.34
N PHE A 14 -8.07 29.91 -3.24
CA PHE A 14 -6.92 29.03 -3.06
C PHE A 14 -7.05 27.69 -3.78
N MET A 15 -8.21 27.35 -4.34
CA MET A 15 -8.47 26.04 -4.95
C MET A 15 -7.51 25.69 -6.11
N PRO A 16 -7.17 26.60 -7.06
CA PRO A 16 -6.20 26.29 -8.10
C PRO A 16 -4.82 25.94 -7.54
N LEU A 17 -4.39 26.67 -6.50
CA LEU A 17 -3.11 26.44 -5.84
C LEU A 17 -3.11 25.10 -5.09
N PHE A 18 -4.21 24.77 -4.42
CA PHE A 18 -4.42 23.47 -3.78
C PHE A 18 -4.30 22.32 -4.78
N VAL A 19 -4.93 22.44 -5.94
CA VAL A 19 -4.83 21.40 -6.98
C VAL A 19 -3.38 21.22 -7.44
N ILE A 20 -2.66 22.31 -7.69
CA ILE A 20 -1.30 22.28 -8.26
C ILE A 20 -0.25 21.83 -7.24
N LEU A 21 -0.33 22.31 -5.99
CA LEU A 21 0.69 22.09 -4.98
C LEU A 21 0.40 20.91 -4.04
N ASP A 22 -0.85 20.47 -3.93
CA ASP A 22 -1.23 19.39 -3.02
C ASP A 22 -1.78 18.18 -3.77
N LEU A 23 -2.90 18.31 -4.50
CA LEU A 23 -3.56 17.14 -5.11
C LEU A 23 -2.75 16.48 -6.22
N ILE A 24 -2.21 17.25 -7.18
CA ILE A 24 -1.43 16.70 -8.29
C ILE A 24 -0.14 16.01 -7.79
N PRO A 25 0.71 16.64 -6.94
CA PRO A 25 1.89 15.99 -6.39
C PRO A 25 1.56 14.72 -5.61
N THR A 26 0.47 14.74 -4.82
CA THR A 26 0.02 13.58 -4.05
C THR A 26 -0.43 12.44 -4.95
N LEU A 27 -1.15 12.73 -6.04
CA LEU A 27 -1.57 11.73 -7.01
C LEU A 27 -0.35 11.11 -7.72
N VAL A 28 0.60 11.94 -8.16
CA VAL A 28 1.85 11.48 -8.80
C VAL A 28 2.64 10.60 -7.83
N ALA A 29 2.82 11.03 -6.58
CA ALA A 29 3.50 10.25 -5.55
C ALA A 29 2.79 8.91 -5.29
N SER A 30 1.46 8.90 -5.23
CA SER A 30 0.68 7.67 -5.04
C SER A 30 0.82 6.68 -6.20
N ILE A 31 0.90 7.17 -7.44
CA ILE A 31 1.12 6.33 -8.63
C ILE A 31 2.53 5.74 -8.62
N VAL A 32 3.54 6.56 -8.30
CA VAL A 32 4.93 6.10 -8.20
C VAL A 32 5.07 5.07 -7.08
N ASP A 33 4.48 5.32 -5.91
CA ASP A 33 4.51 4.41 -4.77
C ASP A 33 3.89 3.05 -5.12
N ASP A 34 2.68 3.03 -5.69
CA ASP A 34 2.02 1.78 -6.12
C ASP A 34 2.86 1.02 -7.17
N TYR A 35 3.49 1.73 -8.11
CA TYR A 35 4.36 1.10 -9.10
C TYR A 35 5.61 0.46 -8.46
N VAL A 36 6.30 1.19 -7.58
CA VAL A 36 7.51 0.72 -6.90
C VAL A 36 7.20 -0.47 -5.99
N VAL A 37 6.17 -0.35 -5.15
CA VAL A 37 5.72 -1.40 -4.23
C VAL A 37 5.38 -2.69 -4.99
N ARG A 38 4.66 -2.59 -6.12
CA ARG A 38 4.36 -3.76 -6.97
C ARG A 38 5.61 -4.38 -7.54
N LYS A 39 6.52 -3.59 -8.12
CA LYS A 39 7.75 -4.11 -8.72
C LYS A 39 8.65 -4.79 -7.67
N CYS A 40 8.77 -4.22 -6.48
CA CYS A 40 9.56 -4.82 -5.42
C CYS A 40 8.96 -6.14 -4.91
N LEU A 41 7.66 -6.14 -4.58
CA LEU A 41 7.04 -7.29 -3.92
C LEU A 41 6.79 -8.46 -4.88
N LEU A 42 6.57 -8.17 -6.17
CA LEU A 42 6.52 -9.20 -7.21
C LEU A 42 7.86 -9.94 -7.34
N LYS A 43 9.00 -9.24 -7.20
CA LYS A 43 10.32 -9.86 -7.25
C LYS A 43 10.66 -10.69 -6.01
N GLN A 44 10.26 -10.25 -4.81
CA GLN A 44 10.59 -10.96 -3.57
C GLN A 44 9.79 -12.25 -3.36
N THR A 45 8.52 -12.29 -3.72
CA THR A 45 7.62 -13.39 -3.27
C THR A 45 7.00 -14.20 -4.40
N GLY A 46 7.17 -13.80 -5.66
CA GLY A 46 6.44 -14.37 -6.81
C GLY A 46 4.91 -14.27 -6.66
N LYS A 47 4.42 -13.52 -5.66
CA LYS A 47 3.02 -13.32 -5.31
C LYS A 47 2.74 -11.83 -5.31
N ALA A 48 1.59 -11.44 -5.86
CA ALA A 48 1.16 -10.05 -5.80
C ALA A 48 1.03 -9.63 -4.31
N PRO A 49 1.56 -8.46 -3.93
CA PRO A 49 1.52 -8.01 -2.55
C PRO A 49 0.11 -7.85 -2.03
N LYS A 50 -0.07 -8.15 -0.73
CA LYS A 50 -1.26 -7.67 -0.01
C LYS A 50 -1.17 -6.15 0.02
N HIS A 51 -2.22 -5.47 -0.47
CA HIS A 51 -2.32 -4.02 -0.47
C HIS A 51 -2.12 -3.52 0.96
N GLN A 52 -0.97 -2.90 1.24
CA GLN A 52 -0.72 -2.27 2.53
C GLN A 52 -1.41 -0.91 2.48
N THR A 53 -2.59 -0.84 3.08
CA THR A 53 -3.39 0.38 3.18
C THR A 53 -2.52 1.56 3.61
N ILE A 54 -2.60 2.67 2.88
CA ILE A 54 -1.84 3.92 3.13
C ILE A 54 -2.02 4.43 4.58
N LEU A 55 -3.12 4.04 5.21
CA LEU A 55 -3.52 4.34 6.57
C LEU A 55 -2.86 3.43 7.62
N SER A 56 -1.52 3.40 7.68
CA SER A 56 -0.82 2.90 8.87
C SER A 56 -0.67 3.98 9.96
N TYR A 57 -1.49 5.03 9.92
CA TYR A 57 -1.78 5.84 11.08
C TYR A 57 -2.68 5.01 11.99
N SER A 58 -2.09 4.08 12.75
CA SER A 58 -2.82 3.56 13.90
C SER A 58 -3.02 4.75 14.83
N PRO A 59 -4.26 5.04 15.28
CA PRO A 59 -4.43 5.95 16.40
C PRO A 59 -3.52 5.45 17.54
N LEU A 60 -2.99 6.35 18.36
CA LEU A 60 -2.17 6.03 19.55
C LEU A 60 -2.85 4.99 20.47
N ILE A 61 -4.14 4.76 20.27
CA ILE A 61 -5.00 3.83 20.97
C ILE A 61 -4.93 2.45 20.30
N PRO A 62 -4.50 1.39 21.03
CA PRO A 62 -4.40 0.04 20.47
C PRO A 62 -5.74 -0.48 19.94
N LYS A 63 -5.68 -1.24 18.84
CA LYS A 63 -6.85 -1.79 18.14
C LYS A 63 -7.77 -2.63 19.04
N SER A 64 -7.24 -3.17 20.13
CA SER A 64 -7.97 -3.98 21.12
C SER A 64 -9.05 -3.22 21.88
N ILE A 65 -9.04 -1.88 21.86
CA ILE A 65 -10.00 -1.05 22.60
C ILE A 65 -11.33 -0.88 21.83
N TYR A 66 -11.32 -1.07 20.50
CA TYR A 66 -12.54 -0.89 19.70
C TYR A 66 -13.34 -2.18 19.62
N LEU A 67 -14.59 -2.14 20.10
CA LEU A 67 -15.50 -3.29 20.17
C LEU A 67 -15.86 -3.91 18.80
N GLY A 68 -15.63 -3.18 17.69
CA GLY A 68 -15.91 -3.67 16.34
C GLY A 68 -15.17 -2.95 15.21
N GLN A 69 -15.24 -3.52 14.01
CA GLN A 69 -14.58 -3.00 12.80
C GLN A 69 -15.12 -1.61 12.40
N LEU A 70 -16.42 -1.37 12.56
CA LEU A 70 -17.04 -0.09 12.24
C LEU A 70 -16.61 1.01 13.22
N THR A 71 -16.55 0.71 14.52
CA THR A 71 -16.09 1.67 15.53
C THR A 71 -14.63 2.04 15.32
N HIS A 72 -13.80 1.06 14.95
CA HIS A 72 -12.40 1.33 14.59
C HIS A 72 -12.33 2.23 13.34
N LEU A 73 -13.07 1.89 12.27
CA LEU A 73 -13.07 2.68 11.03
C LEU A 73 -13.52 4.13 11.27
N TYR A 74 -14.58 4.31 12.05
CA TYR A 74 -15.09 5.63 12.43
C TYR A 74 -14.07 6.42 13.24
N ALA A 75 -13.49 5.82 14.28
CA ALA A 75 -12.48 6.47 15.12
C ALA A 75 -11.21 6.83 14.33
N THR A 76 -10.72 5.92 13.49
CA THR A 76 -9.58 6.20 12.58
C THR A 76 -9.95 7.32 11.60
N GLY A 77 -11.15 7.29 11.02
CA GLY A 77 -11.62 8.32 10.10
C GLY A 77 -11.67 9.70 10.75
N ILE A 78 -12.27 9.83 11.93
CA ILE A 78 -12.29 11.09 12.68
C ILE A 78 -10.87 11.58 12.99
N PHE A 79 -10.02 10.68 13.46
CA PHE A 79 -8.66 11.05 13.82
C PHE A 79 -7.88 11.55 12.59
N VAL A 80 -7.89 10.78 11.50
CA VAL A 80 -7.14 11.10 10.28
C VAL A 80 -7.70 12.32 9.55
N ILE A 81 -9.03 12.47 9.49
CA ILE A 81 -9.67 13.51 8.68
C ILE A 81 -9.84 14.82 9.46
N LEU A 82 -10.09 14.76 10.77
CA LEU A 82 -10.46 15.94 11.56
C LEU A 82 -9.37 16.32 12.56
N ILE A 83 -8.99 15.39 13.44
CA ILE A 83 -8.14 15.71 14.60
C ILE A 83 -6.69 15.95 14.17
N ALA A 84 -6.11 15.04 13.39
CA ALA A 84 -4.71 15.14 12.98
C ALA A 84 -4.45 16.39 12.13
N PRO A 85 -5.22 16.71 11.07
CA PRO A 85 -5.06 17.94 10.30
C PRO A 85 -5.12 19.20 11.17
N PHE A 86 -6.09 19.26 12.09
CA PHE A 86 -6.22 20.40 13.00
C PHE A 86 -4.97 20.57 13.86
N VAL A 87 -4.51 19.51 14.52
CA VAL A 87 -3.33 19.56 15.38
C VAL A 87 -2.08 19.88 14.59
N GLU A 88 -1.89 19.23 13.43
CA GLU A 88 -0.72 19.43 12.59
C GLU A 88 -0.61 20.87 12.09
N GLU A 89 -1.71 21.46 11.58
CA GLU A 89 -1.70 22.85 11.14
C GLU A 89 -1.37 23.82 12.28
N ILE A 90 -1.94 23.62 13.46
CA ILE A 90 -1.68 24.47 14.62
C ILE A 90 -0.25 24.30 15.11
N VAL A 91 0.25 23.07 15.24
CA VAL A 91 1.59 22.80 15.80
C VAL A 91 2.71 23.20 14.84
N PHE A 92 2.57 22.91 13.55
CA PHE A 92 3.66 23.15 12.58
C PHE A 92 3.60 24.53 11.92
N ARG A 93 2.45 25.22 11.94
CA ARG A 93 2.30 26.54 11.31
C ARG A 93 1.69 27.57 12.22
N GLY A 94 0.52 27.31 12.81
CA GLY A 94 -0.20 28.28 13.64
C GLY A 94 0.63 28.84 14.80
N VAL A 95 1.10 27.99 15.71
CA VAL A 95 1.93 28.37 16.87
C VAL A 95 3.27 28.96 16.42
N PRO A 96 4.03 28.34 15.50
CA PRO A 96 5.26 28.94 15.00
C PRO A 96 5.06 30.32 14.37
N LEU A 97 3.97 30.55 13.62
CA LEU A 97 3.68 31.83 12.98
C LEU A 97 3.38 32.94 14.00
N MET A 98 2.74 32.60 15.12
CA MET A 98 2.52 33.54 16.24
C MET A 98 3.83 34.00 16.88
N ILE A 99 4.89 33.17 16.83
CA ILE A 99 6.21 33.52 17.34
C ILE A 99 7.00 34.29 16.27
N HIS A 100 7.16 33.70 15.08
CA HIS A 100 7.88 34.32 13.96
C HIS A 100 7.57 33.62 12.62
N PRO A 101 7.35 34.34 11.50
CA PRO A 101 7.06 33.72 10.19
C PRO A 101 8.11 32.71 9.69
N LEU A 102 9.40 32.94 9.98
CA LEU A 102 10.45 31.97 9.63
C LEU A 102 10.31 30.64 10.39
N LEU A 103 9.79 30.65 11.62
CA LEU A 103 9.58 29.42 12.39
C LEU A 103 8.46 28.57 11.79
N ALA A 104 7.44 29.19 11.18
CA ALA A 104 6.40 28.45 10.46
C ALA A 104 6.93 27.77 9.18
N TRP A 105 7.95 28.36 8.54
CA TRP A 105 8.69 27.67 7.47
C TRP A 105 9.50 26.49 8.01
N VAL A 106 10.20 26.65 9.13
CA VAL A 106 10.91 25.55 9.79
C VAL A 106 9.95 24.42 10.18
N GLY A 107 8.80 24.76 10.75
CA GLY A 107 7.75 23.80 11.09
C GLY A 107 7.19 23.09 9.85
N THR A 108 6.98 23.81 8.75
CA THR A 108 6.56 23.23 7.46
C THR A 108 7.57 22.22 6.91
N ILE A 109 8.86 22.55 6.95
CA ILE A 109 9.93 21.65 6.51
C ILE A 109 10.01 20.43 7.43
N GLY A 110 9.97 20.64 8.75
CA GLY A 110 9.97 19.56 9.74
C GLY A 110 8.79 18.61 9.58
N TRP A 111 7.60 19.15 9.36
CA TRP A 111 6.39 18.38 9.02
C TRP A 111 6.62 17.56 7.75
N ALA A 112 7.05 18.19 6.65
CA ALA A 112 7.26 17.49 5.39
C ALA A 112 8.32 16.37 5.47
N LEU A 113 9.35 16.53 6.31
CA LEU A 113 10.39 15.52 6.53
C LEU A 113 9.98 14.39 7.48
N SER A 114 8.94 14.58 8.31
CA SER A 114 8.45 13.55 9.23
C SER A 114 7.58 12.48 8.55
N HIS A 115 6.96 12.82 7.42
CA HIS A 115 6.01 11.98 6.69
C HIS A 115 6.60 10.88 5.77
N PRO A 116 7.81 11.01 5.18
CA PRO A 116 8.40 10.00 4.29
C PRO A 116 8.85 8.71 4.99
N ILE A 117 8.35 8.39 6.19
CA ILE A 117 8.67 7.13 6.87
C ILE A 117 8.34 5.90 6.02
N ARG A 118 7.34 6.01 5.14
CA ARG A 118 7.01 4.97 4.13
C ARG A 118 8.07 4.83 3.05
N ALA A 119 8.73 5.91 2.68
CA ALA A 119 9.84 5.84 1.75
C ALA A 119 11.04 5.10 2.36
N VAL A 120 11.31 5.32 3.65
CA VAL A 120 12.33 4.58 4.39
C VAL A 120 11.98 3.09 4.45
N ALA A 121 10.74 2.76 4.80
CA ALA A 121 10.25 1.37 4.76
C ALA A 121 10.36 0.75 3.34
N THR A 122 10.14 1.54 2.28
CA THR A 122 10.31 1.06 0.91
C THR A 122 11.78 0.72 0.62
N LEU A 123 12.73 1.52 1.10
CA LEU A 123 14.17 1.23 0.95
C LEU A 123 14.57 -0.07 1.65
N GLU A 124 14.01 -0.35 2.82
CA GLU A 124 14.27 -1.60 3.57
C GLU A 124 13.67 -2.83 2.87
N VAL A 125 12.47 -2.70 2.30
CA VAL A 125 11.77 -3.80 1.64
C VAL A 125 12.29 -4.04 0.21
N CYS A 126 12.92 -3.05 -0.43
CA CYS A 126 13.36 -3.09 -1.82
C CYS A 126 14.89 -3.00 -2.02
N PRO A 127 15.74 -3.83 -1.36
CA PRO A 127 17.19 -3.67 -1.46
C PRO A 127 17.74 -3.90 -2.88
N HIS A 128 17.02 -4.64 -3.72
CA HIS A 128 17.42 -4.93 -5.11
C HIS A 128 17.08 -3.82 -6.11
N GLU A 129 16.28 -2.83 -5.71
CA GLU A 129 15.76 -1.77 -6.59
C GLU A 129 15.98 -0.39 -5.94
N GLN A 130 17.17 -0.17 -5.37
CA GLN A 130 17.49 1.07 -4.63
C GLN A 130 17.21 2.34 -5.43
N LYS A 131 17.46 2.34 -6.75
CA LYS A 131 17.14 3.49 -7.62
C LYS A 131 15.65 3.84 -7.61
N LEU A 132 14.78 2.83 -7.70
CA LEU A 132 13.33 3.02 -7.68
C LEU A 132 12.85 3.45 -6.29
N ALA A 133 13.44 2.88 -5.23
CA ALA A 133 13.12 3.27 -3.87
C ALA A 133 13.54 4.72 -3.56
N ILE A 134 14.69 5.18 -4.07
CA ILE A 134 15.12 6.59 -3.99
C ILE A 134 14.16 7.51 -4.77
N ILE A 135 13.75 7.12 -5.97
CA ILE A 135 12.75 7.89 -6.74
C ILE A 135 11.43 7.99 -5.96
N ASN A 136 10.97 6.91 -5.35
CA ASN A 136 9.77 6.93 -4.52
C ASN A 136 9.94 7.90 -3.33
N MET A 137 11.09 7.84 -2.66
CA MET A 137 11.41 8.73 -1.55
C MET A 137 11.38 10.21 -1.94
N ILE A 138 12.04 10.56 -3.04
CA ILE A 138 12.08 11.94 -3.56
C ILE A 138 10.67 12.39 -3.94
N THR A 139 9.89 11.53 -4.61
CA THR A 139 8.53 11.87 -5.04
C THR A 139 7.60 12.08 -3.85
N LEU A 140 7.66 11.21 -2.83
CA LEU A 140 6.89 11.35 -1.59
C LEU A 140 7.29 12.61 -0.82
N ALA A 141 8.59 12.81 -0.57
CA ALA A 141 9.08 14.00 0.12
C ALA A 141 8.71 15.29 -0.63
N GLY A 142 8.82 15.28 -1.97
CA GLY A 142 8.39 16.39 -2.83
C GLY A 142 6.89 16.68 -2.70
N SER A 143 6.04 15.65 -2.67
CA SER A 143 4.60 15.84 -2.49
C SER A 143 4.23 16.44 -1.13
N PHE A 144 4.87 15.99 -0.05
CA PHE A 144 4.67 16.57 1.28
C PHE A 144 5.21 17.99 1.35
N LEU A 145 6.38 18.27 0.77
CA LEU A 145 6.91 19.63 0.76
C LEU A 145 6.02 20.58 -0.02
N ALA A 146 5.53 20.18 -1.20
CA ALA A 146 4.63 20.98 -2.02
C ALA A 146 3.30 21.27 -1.28
N SER A 147 2.71 20.25 -0.64
CA SER A 147 1.52 20.41 0.20
C SER A 147 1.82 21.36 1.37
N GLY A 148 2.99 21.22 1.98
CA GLY A 148 3.43 22.09 3.07
C GLY A 148 3.59 23.55 2.65
N VAL A 149 4.13 23.80 1.45
CA VAL A 149 4.21 25.14 0.86
C VAL A 149 2.81 25.72 0.64
N PHE A 150 1.86 24.93 0.12
CA PHE A 150 0.48 25.37 -0.03
C PHE A 150 -0.13 25.85 1.30
N TYR A 151 -0.10 25.01 2.34
CA TYR A 151 -0.66 25.39 3.64
C TYR A 151 0.05 26.61 4.23
N MET A 152 1.38 26.68 4.09
CA MET A 152 2.14 27.84 4.55
C MET A 152 1.74 29.13 3.83
N LEU A 153 1.50 29.10 2.50
CA LEU A 153 1.03 30.26 1.75
C LEU A 153 -0.36 30.74 2.21
N VAL A 154 -1.26 29.82 2.57
CA VAL A 154 -2.57 30.17 3.15
C VAL A 154 -2.37 30.85 4.52
N TRP A 155 -1.54 30.29 5.39
CA TRP A 155 -1.23 30.85 6.71
C TRP A 155 -0.55 32.23 6.65
N LEU A 156 0.32 32.46 5.65
CA LEU A 156 0.96 33.76 5.44
C LEU A 156 0.00 34.87 5.04
N ARG A 157 -1.23 34.53 4.59
CA ARG A 157 -2.27 35.53 4.32
C ARG A 157 -2.77 36.21 5.60
N GLY A 158 -2.69 35.51 6.73
CA GLY A 158 -3.13 35.98 8.04
C GLY A 158 -3.54 34.81 8.93
N PHE A 159 -3.50 35.01 10.25
CA PHE A 159 -3.84 33.97 11.23
C PHE A 159 -5.30 33.51 11.09
N GLU A 160 -6.20 34.42 10.72
CA GLU A 160 -7.61 34.15 10.46
C GLU A 160 -7.86 33.21 9.28
N TYR A 161 -6.88 33.04 8.36
CA TYR A 161 -6.94 32.08 7.26
C TYR A 161 -6.53 30.66 7.69
N GLY A 162 -6.09 30.47 8.93
CA GLY A 162 -5.76 29.15 9.47
C GLY A 162 -6.92 28.16 9.36
N ALA A 163 -8.17 28.62 9.53
CA ALA A 163 -9.35 27.79 9.34
C ALA A 163 -9.50 27.28 7.89
N VAL A 164 -9.08 28.08 6.90
CA VAL A 164 -9.07 27.69 5.48
C VAL A 164 -8.00 26.63 5.25
N ALA A 165 -6.78 26.81 5.78
CA ALA A 165 -5.70 25.83 5.69
C ALA A 165 -6.10 24.49 6.32
N ILE A 166 -6.67 24.52 7.54
CA ILE A 166 -7.17 23.33 8.23
C ILE A 166 -8.24 22.63 7.38
N SER A 167 -9.20 23.38 6.83
CA SER A 167 -10.27 22.80 6.01
C SER A 167 -9.74 22.11 4.75
N TYR A 168 -8.74 22.70 4.10
CA TYR A 168 -8.06 22.07 2.97
C TYR A 168 -7.33 20.79 3.37
N HIS A 169 -6.64 20.79 4.51
CA HIS A 169 -5.93 19.61 5.00
C HIS A 169 -6.92 18.50 5.39
N MET A 170 -8.04 18.83 6.03
CA MET A 170 -9.12 17.88 6.28
C MET A 170 -9.69 17.31 4.98
N PHE A 171 -9.87 18.14 3.95
CA PHE A 171 -10.34 17.71 2.63
C PHE A 171 -9.34 16.79 1.92
N HIS A 172 -8.04 17.11 1.97
CA HIS A 172 -6.97 16.24 1.47
C HIS A 172 -7.03 14.87 2.16
N ASN A 173 -7.01 14.85 3.49
CA ASN A 173 -7.03 13.60 4.26
C ASN A 173 -8.32 12.81 4.02
N ALA A 174 -9.48 13.47 3.90
CA ALA A 174 -10.72 12.82 3.52
C ALA A 174 -10.61 12.15 2.14
N SER A 175 -10.06 12.87 1.15
CA SER A 175 -9.89 12.37 -0.21
C SER A 175 -9.00 11.13 -0.26
N VAL A 176 -7.86 11.17 0.45
CA VAL A 176 -6.95 10.03 0.57
C VAL A 176 -7.60 8.88 1.34
N PHE A 177 -8.27 9.16 2.47
CA PHE A 177 -8.93 8.15 3.30
C PHE A 177 -10.03 7.40 2.53
N PHE A 178 -10.97 8.13 1.91
CA PHE A 178 -12.04 7.53 1.14
C PHE A 178 -11.53 6.86 -0.15
N GLY A 179 -10.53 7.44 -0.81
CA GLY A 179 -9.86 6.83 -1.96
C GLY A 179 -9.31 5.44 -1.63
N ASN A 180 -8.63 5.32 -0.48
CA ASN A 180 -8.12 4.04 0.00
C ASN A 180 -9.24 3.02 0.29
N LEU A 181 -10.33 3.45 0.95
CA LEU A 181 -11.46 2.56 1.24
C LEU A 181 -12.15 2.06 -0.04
N ILE A 182 -12.30 2.93 -1.04
CA ILE A 182 -12.86 2.56 -2.34
C ILE A 182 -11.93 1.56 -3.03
N GLN A 183 -10.62 1.83 -3.05
CA GLN A 183 -9.64 0.96 -3.67
C GLN A 183 -9.58 -0.43 -3.01
N GLU A 184 -9.65 -0.50 -1.68
CA GLU A 184 -9.69 -1.76 -0.94
C GLU A 184 -10.95 -2.57 -1.27
N LYS A 185 -12.13 -1.92 -1.29
CA LYS A 185 -13.39 -2.57 -1.71
C LYS A 185 -13.31 -3.09 -3.15
N LEU A 186 -12.74 -2.31 -4.06
CA LEU A 186 -12.56 -2.73 -5.46
C LEU A 186 -11.58 -3.91 -5.59
N ALA A 187 -10.47 -3.91 -4.85
CA ALA A 187 -9.51 -5.00 -4.81
C ALA A 187 -10.15 -6.30 -4.29
N HIS A 188 -10.95 -6.22 -3.22
CA HIS A 188 -11.70 -7.36 -2.70
C HIS A 188 -12.72 -7.91 -3.70
N ARG A 189 -13.45 -7.04 -4.42
CA ARG A 189 -14.39 -7.47 -5.47
C ARG A 189 -13.66 -8.19 -6.61
N LYS A 190 -12.54 -7.65 -7.10
CA LYS A 190 -11.72 -8.28 -8.14
C LYS A 190 -11.20 -9.66 -7.72
N LYS A 191 -10.73 -9.79 -6.46
CA LYS A 191 -10.28 -11.07 -5.91
C LYS A 191 -11.40 -12.12 -5.87
N LYS A 192 -12.60 -11.74 -5.41
CA LYS A 192 -13.78 -12.62 -5.39
C LYS A 192 -14.18 -13.07 -6.80
N GLN A 193 -14.17 -12.14 -7.77
CA GLN A 193 -14.50 -12.45 -9.16
C GLN A 193 -13.48 -13.40 -9.80
N TYR A 194 -12.18 -13.21 -9.52
CA TYR A 194 -11.13 -14.11 -10.01
C TYR A 194 -11.28 -15.53 -9.45
N ILE A 195 -11.55 -15.66 -8.15
CA ILE A 195 -11.80 -16.97 -7.51
C ILE A 195 -13.04 -17.64 -8.14
N LYS A 196 -14.14 -16.89 -8.32
CA LYS A 196 -15.35 -17.41 -8.97
C LYS A 196 -15.05 -17.92 -10.38
N ARG A 197 -14.35 -17.12 -11.19
CA ARG A 197 -13.97 -17.49 -12.57
C ARG A 197 -13.11 -18.76 -12.62
N ARG A 198 -12.18 -18.92 -11.69
CA ARG A 198 -11.33 -20.12 -11.58
C ARG A 198 -12.11 -21.38 -11.21
N ILE A 199 -13.15 -21.25 -10.39
CA ILE A 199 -14.02 -22.38 -10.00
C ILE A 199 -14.98 -22.76 -11.13
N THR A 200 -15.48 -21.79 -11.91
CA THR A 200 -16.41 -22.04 -13.02
C THR A 200 -15.73 -22.42 -14.34
N GLN A 201 -14.41 -22.29 -14.46
CA GLN A 201 -13.72 -22.81 -15.63
C GLN A 201 -13.72 -24.33 -15.55
N PRO A 202 -14.22 -25.04 -16.58
CA PRO A 202 -14.05 -26.48 -16.65
C PRO A 202 -12.55 -26.75 -16.53
N ILE A 203 -12.17 -27.69 -15.66
CA ILE A 203 -10.80 -28.20 -15.59
C ILE A 203 -10.59 -28.87 -16.94
N THR A 204 -10.06 -28.14 -17.92
CA THR A 204 -9.60 -28.74 -19.16
C THR A 204 -8.43 -29.62 -18.75
N PRO A 205 -8.53 -30.94 -18.88
CA PRO A 205 -7.37 -31.78 -18.69
C PRO A 205 -6.26 -31.26 -19.63
N PRO A 206 -5.01 -31.18 -19.18
CA PRO A 206 -3.91 -30.79 -20.04
C PRO A 206 -3.97 -31.63 -21.31
N ALA A 207 -3.79 -30.99 -22.47
CA ALA A 207 -3.83 -31.65 -23.77
C ALA A 207 -3.02 -32.95 -23.70
N GLU A 208 -3.67 -34.07 -24.05
CA GLU A 208 -2.97 -35.35 -24.08
C GLU A 208 -1.75 -35.19 -24.99
N PRO A 209 -0.53 -35.46 -24.48
CA PRO A 209 0.65 -35.36 -25.32
C PRO A 209 0.49 -36.32 -26.50
N SER A 210 0.66 -35.81 -27.72
CA SER A 210 0.54 -36.60 -28.96
C SER A 210 1.58 -37.72 -29.03
N GLU A 211 2.62 -37.66 -28.19
CA GLU A 211 3.59 -38.72 -28.00
C GLU A 211 3.39 -39.42 -26.66
N LYS A 212 3.42 -40.76 -26.69
CA LYS A 212 3.40 -41.63 -25.51
C LYS A 212 4.62 -41.34 -24.64
N ALA A 213 4.53 -40.32 -23.78
CA ALA A 213 5.54 -40.08 -22.77
C ALA A 213 5.74 -41.37 -21.95
N PRO A 214 7.01 -41.75 -21.67
CA PRO A 214 7.31 -42.94 -20.90
C PRO A 214 6.55 -42.90 -19.57
N VAL A 215 6.04 -44.06 -19.14
CA VAL A 215 5.13 -44.21 -17.98
C VAL A 215 5.66 -43.49 -16.73
N ALA A 216 6.98 -43.44 -16.59
CA ALA A 216 7.68 -42.69 -15.53
C ALA A 216 7.30 -41.20 -15.45
N ARG A 217 7.26 -40.50 -16.59
CA ARG A 217 6.89 -39.08 -16.65
C ARG A 217 5.42 -38.85 -16.30
N ARG A 218 4.54 -39.80 -16.64
CA ARG A 218 3.12 -39.74 -16.26
C ARG A 218 2.95 -39.85 -14.75
N VAL A 219 3.65 -40.77 -14.10
CA VAL A 219 3.59 -40.93 -12.64
C VAL A 219 4.15 -39.70 -11.92
N LEU A 220 5.26 -39.12 -12.40
CA LEU A 220 5.87 -37.93 -11.78
C LEU A 220 5.01 -36.66 -11.93
N ARG A 221 4.30 -36.53 -13.05
CA ARG A 221 3.32 -35.46 -13.26
C ARG A 221 2.11 -35.60 -12.33
N TYR A 222 1.61 -36.81 -12.11
CA TYR A 222 0.51 -37.06 -11.15
C TYR A 222 0.90 -36.73 -9.69
N VAL A 223 2.20 -36.76 -9.37
CA VAL A 223 2.74 -36.47 -8.04
C VAL A 223 3.19 -34.99 -7.89
N GLY A 224 3.16 -34.21 -8.98
CA GLY A 224 3.56 -32.80 -8.96
C GLY A 224 5.07 -32.56 -8.89
N LEU A 225 5.88 -33.53 -9.31
CA LEU A 225 7.35 -33.51 -9.27
C LEU A 225 8.00 -33.32 -10.66
N GLU A 226 7.26 -32.77 -11.61
CA GLU A 226 7.71 -32.65 -13.01
C GLU A 226 8.92 -31.72 -13.19
N ASN A 227 9.15 -30.78 -12.26
CA ASN A 227 10.25 -29.82 -12.31
C ASN A 227 11.51 -30.26 -11.53
N SER A 228 11.49 -31.41 -10.85
CA SER A 228 12.66 -31.92 -10.09
C SER A 228 13.61 -32.78 -10.92
N ILE A 229 13.40 -32.88 -12.23
CA ILE A 229 14.17 -33.74 -13.13
C ILE A 229 15.03 -32.85 -14.01
N SER A 230 16.33 -32.81 -13.73
CA SER A 230 17.32 -32.22 -14.64
C SER A 230 17.60 -33.23 -15.76
N PRO A 231 17.58 -32.83 -17.04
CA PRO A 231 17.79 -33.74 -18.19
C PRO A 231 19.22 -34.29 -18.31
N ALA A 232 20.09 -34.07 -17.32
CA ALA A 232 21.52 -34.38 -17.37
C ALA A 232 21.95 -35.63 -16.57
N THR A 233 21.06 -36.28 -15.80
CA THR A 233 21.42 -37.43 -14.96
C THR A 233 20.90 -38.73 -15.54
N GLY A 234 21.79 -39.69 -15.79
CA GLY A 234 21.47 -40.96 -16.45
C GLY A 234 20.40 -41.81 -15.73
N GLU A 235 19.78 -42.70 -16.50
CA GLU A 235 18.58 -43.51 -16.15
C GLU A 235 18.64 -44.25 -14.80
N ARG A 236 19.84 -44.58 -14.29
CA ARG A 236 20.04 -45.23 -12.98
C ARG A 236 19.78 -44.30 -11.79
N GLU A 237 20.13 -43.02 -11.90
CA GLU A 237 19.91 -42.06 -10.81
C GLU A 237 18.45 -41.64 -10.74
N GLU A 238 17.78 -41.60 -11.90
CA GLU A 238 16.35 -41.30 -12.02
C GLU A 238 15.48 -42.41 -11.43
N THR A 239 15.83 -43.68 -11.67
CA THR A 239 15.12 -44.84 -11.09
C THR A 239 15.24 -44.90 -9.57
N GLN A 240 16.39 -44.53 -9.01
CA GLN A 240 16.56 -44.43 -7.55
C GLN A 240 15.74 -43.29 -6.93
N LYS A 241 15.71 -42.11 -7.55
CA LYS A 241 14.90 -40.97 -7.08
C LYS A 241 13.40 -41.29 -7.13
N MET A 242 12.94 -41.98 -8.20
CA MET A 242 11.56 -42.45 -8.30
C MET A 242 11.21 -43.49 -7.24
N ALA A 243 12.07 -44.48 -7.00
CA ALA A 243 11.85 -45.50 -5.96
C ALA A 243 11.71 -44.87 -4.57
N HIS A 244 12.58 -43.90 -4.25
CA HIS A 244 12.55 -43.17 -2.99
C HIS A 244 11.26 -42.32 -2.84
N ALA A 245 10.82 -41.64 -3.90
CA ALA A 245 9.58 -40.87 -3.87
C ALA A 245 8.34 -41.76 -3.67
N ILE A 246 8.31 -42.95 -4.29
CA ILE A 246 7.22 -43.92 -4.13
C ILE A 246 7.17 -44.47 -2.70
N GLU A 247 8.33 -44.81 -2.12
CA GLU A 247 8.44 -45.23 -0.71
C GLU A 247 7.92 -44.15 0.23
N PHE A 248 8.36 -42.90 0.06
CA PHE A 248 7.95 -41.78 0.89
C PHE A 248 6.42 -41.57 0.88
N ILE A 249 5.78 -41.71 -0.29
CA ILE A 249 4.32 -41.59 -0.43
C ILE A 249 3.61 -42.76 0.24
N LYS A 250 4.10 -44.00 0.04
CA LYS A 250 3.55 -45.19 0.70
C LYS A 250 3.61 -45.04 2.23
N GLU A 251 4.71 -44.52 2.74
CA GLU A 251 4.89 -44.32 4.17
C GLU A 251 3.98 -43.21 4.73
N ARG A 252 3.86 -42.09 4.01
CA ARG A 252 2.93 -41.01 4.37
C ARG A 252 1.47 -41.50 4.39
N ARG A 253 1.08 -42.34 3.42
CA ARG A 253 -0.26 -42.95 3.38
C ARG A 253 -0.47 -43.92 4.56
N ARG A 254 0.52 -44.75 4.90
CA ARG A 254 0.46 -45.62 6.09
C ARG A 254 0.32 -44.83 7.39
N ARG A 255 1.05 -43.71 7.54
CA ARG A 255 0.93 -42.83 8.71
C ARG A 255 -0.44 -42.16 8.80
N ALA A 256 -1.01 -41.74 7.67
CA ALA A 256 -2.36 -41.17 7.63
C ALA A 256 -3.43 -42.19 8.02
N LEU A 257 -3.32 -43.43 7.53
CA LEU A 257 -4.26 -44.52 7.85
C LEU A 257 -4.15 -45.02 9.30
N ARG A 258 -3.02 -44.81 9.99
CA ARG A 258 -2.85 -45.12 11.42
C ARG A 258 -3.40 -44.03 12.35
N ARG A 259 -3.76 -42.86 11.81
CA ARG A 259 -4.31 -41.72 12.58
C ARG A 259 -5.84 -41.59 12.47
N VAL A 260 -6.46 -42.48 11.69
CA VAL A 260 -7.91 -42.67 11.59
C VAL A 260 -8.23 -43.95 12.35
#